data_AF-I2F2A7-F1
#
_entry.id   AF-I2F2A7-F1
#
_cell.length_a   1.000
_cell.length_b   1.000
_cell.length_c   1.000
_cell.angle_alpha   90.00
_cell.angle_beta   90.00
_cell.angle_gamma   90.00
#
_symmetry.space_group_name_H-M   'P 1'
#
loop_
_entity.id
_entity.type
_entity.pdbx_description
1 polymer ?
#
loop_
_entity_poly.entity_id
_entity_poly.type
_entity_poly.pdbx_seq_one_letter_code
_entity_poly.pdbx_strand_id
1 'polypeptide(L)'
;MQVSLDQFLGAIMSRVDNLEATIDDLRLRTNIAMRLVKSVVPELTRDDVEKAVSEELEITKNAGMMEESDEIEEISSRLTDSIFEWLQGDVAELREKMDAYRKKLQEAMEAEKNRVIDVAPAGFVNQLGQEKGQKKGKLLF
;
A
#
# COMPACT_ATOMS: atom_id res chain seq x y z
N MET A 1 29.98 8.42 15.42
CA MET A 1 28.88 7.44 15.60
C MET A 1 28.79 6.62 14.33
N GLN A 2 29.14 5.34 14.36
CA GLN A 2 28.79 4.42 13.28
C GLN A 2 27.38 3.91 13.60
N VAL A 3 26.39 4.39 12.85
CA VAL A 3 25.02 3.87 12.94
C VAL A 3 25.03 2.49 12.29
N SER A 4 24.57 1.45 12.99
CA SER A 4 24.46 0.12 12.39
C SER A 4 23.36 0.11 11.33
N LEU A 5 23.43 -0.81 10.36
CA LEU A 5 22.42 -0.92 9.31
C LEU A 5 21.01 -1.09 9.91
N ASP A 6 20.90 -1.86 11.00
CA ASP A 6 19.64 -2.12 11.70
C ASP A 6 19.07 -0.87 12.39
N GLN A 7 19.94 0.00 12.94
CA GLN A 7 19.52 1.28 13.52
C GLN A 7 19.04 2.26 12.44
N PHE A 8 19.67 2.24 11.26
CA PHE A 8 19.25 3.05 10.12
C PHE A 8 17.92 2.55 9.54
N LEU A 9 17.76 1.23 9.38
CA LEU A 9 16.52 0.61 8.92
C LEU A 9 15.37 0.84 9.89
N GLY A 10 15.58 0.69 11.20
CA GLY A 10 14.56 0.98 12.22
C GLY A 10 14.13 2.46 12.23
N ALA A 11 15.08 3.38 12.02
CA ALA A 11 14.77 4.81 11.88
C ALA A 11 14.01 5.16 10.58
N ILE A 12 14.23 4.41 9.49
CA ILE A 12 13.45 4.53 8.25
C ILE A 12 12.05 3.96 8.44
N MET A 13 11.90 2.74 8.96
CA MET A 13 10.60 2.12 9.20
C MET A 13 9.72 3.03 10.06
N SER A 14 10.23 3.49 11.20
CA SER A 14 9.49 4.42 12.07
C SER A 14 9.08 5.72 11.37
N ARG A 15 9.84 6.21 10.38
CA ARG A 15 9.43 7.38 9.57
C ARG A 15 8.37 7.02 8.54
N VAL A 16 8.43 5.84 7.94
CA VAL A 16 7.40 5.33 7.02
C VAL A 16 6.08 5.13 7.77
N ASP A 17 6.10 4.47 8.94
CA ASP A 17 4.91 4.25 9.77
C ASP A 17 4.24 5.58 10.18
N ASN A 18 5.05 6.59 10.54
CA ASN A 18 4.54 7.93 10.86
C ASN A 18 3.98 8.66 9.63
N LEU A 19 4.59 8.48 8.45
CA LEU A 19 4.05 9.03 7.20
C LEU A 19 2.72 8.37 6.82
N GLU A 20 2.61 7.05 6.93
CA GLU A 20 1.36 6.30 6.69
C GLU A 20 0.24 6.78 7.61
N ALA A 21 0.51 6.87 8.93
CA ALA A 21 -0.46 7.41 9.89
C ALA A 21 -0.85 8.88 9.61
N THR A 22 0.07 9.70 9.11
CA THR A 22 -0.21 11.11 8.71
C THR A 22 -1.06 11.17 7.45
N ILE A 23 -0.82 10.29 6.48
CA ILE A 23 -1.59 10.18 5.23
C ILE A 23 -3.03 9.73 5.54
N ASP A 24 -3.23 8.78 6.45
CA ASP A 24 -4.56 8.32 6.86
C ASP A 24 -5.37 9.40 7.61
N ASP A 25 -4.74 10.17 8.52
CA ASP A 25 -5.39 11.31 9.19
C ASP A 25 -5.74 12.42 8.18
N LEU A 26 -4.82 12.74 7.26
CA LEU A 26 -5.08 13.70 6.18
C LEU A 26 -6.25 13.24 5.30
N ARG A 27 -6.26 11.96 4.90
CA ARG A 27 -7.33 11.35 4.10
C ARG A 27 -8.68 11.43 4.80
N LEU A 28 -8.73 11.13 6.11
CA LEU A 28 -9.95 11.23 6.91
C LEU A 28 -10.49 12.67 6.94
N ARG A 29 -9.62 13.66 7.19
CA ARG A 29 -10.01 15.08 7.24
C ARG A 29 -10.51 15.58 5.89
N THR A 30 -9.80 15.25 4.81
CA THR A 30 -10.20 15.60 3.44
C THR A 30 -11.55 15.00 3.08
N ASN A 31 -11.80 13.73 3.41
CA ASN A 31 -13.10 13.08 3.19
C ASN A 31 -14.24 13.76 3.96
N ILE A 32 -14.00 14.20 5.20
CA ILE A 32 -14.99 14.94 5.99
C ILE A 32 -15.27 16.31 5.36
N ALA A 33 -14.22 17.02 4.92
CA ALA A 33 -14.35 18.32 4.26
C ALA A 33 -15.11 18.21 2.92
N MET A 34 -14.79 17.21 2.08
CA MET A 34 -15.48 16.95 0.81
C MET A 34 -16.98 16.65 1.02
N ARG A 35 -17.33 15.84 2.03
CA ARG A 35 -18.73 15.59 2.39
C ARG A 35 -19.45 16.85 2.88
N LEU A 36 -18.77 17.69 3.65
CA LEU A 36 -19.32 18.99 4.07
C LEU A 36 -19.56 19.89 2.84
N VAL A 37 -18.61 19.99 1.91
CA VAL A 37 -18.78 20.75 0.66
C VAL A 37 -19.97 20.22 -0.14
N LYS A 38 -20.09 18.91 -0.37
CA LYS A 38 -21.23 18.33 -1.10
C LYS A 38 -22.57 18.52 -0.38
N SER A 39 -22.58 18.63 0.95
CA SER A 39 -23.79 18.96 1.72
C SER A 39 -24.21 20.43 1.62
N VAL A 40 -23.25 21.35 1.40
CA VAL A 40 -23.49 22.80 1.21
C VAL A 40 -23.79 23.14 -0.25
N VAL A 41 -23.19 22.39 -1.19
CA VAL A 41 -23.37 22.53 -2.64
C VAL A 41 -23.81 21.18 -3.24
N PRO A 42 -25.11 20.82 -3.14
CA PRO A 42 -25.61 19.54 -3.63
C PRO A 42 -25.45 19.40 -5.14
N GLU A 43 -25.56 20.51 -5.87
CA GLU A 43 -25.50 20.61 -7.32
C GLU A 43 -24.10 20.31 -7.90
N LEU A 44 -23.05 20.24 -7.07
CA LEU A 44 -21.65 20.20 -7.56
C LEU A 44 -21.41 19.02 -8.52
N THR A 45 -21.04 19.35 -9.76
CA THR A 45 -20.91 18.44 -10.89
C THR A 45 -19.48 17.92 -11.07
N ARG A 46 -19.29 17.01 -12.04
CA ARG A 46 -17.95 16.59 -12.47
C ARG A 46 -17.20 17.74 -13.13
N ASP A 47 -17.87 18.51 -13.97
CA ASP A 47 -17.30 19.64 -14.71
C ASP A 47 -16.78 20.75 -13.77
N ASP A 48 -17.46 20.98 -12.64
CA ASP A 48 -16.97 21.89 -11.57
C ASP A 48 -15.64 21.41 -10.97
N VAL A 49 -15.49 20.10 -10.80
CA VAL A 49 -14.23 19.48 -10.33
C VAL A 49 -13.16 19.54 -11.42
N GLU A 50 -13.50 19.24 -12.67
CA GLU A 50 -12.58 19.27 -13.81
C GLU A 50 -11.97 20.65 -14.03
N LYS A 51 -12.80 21.68 -13.91
CA LYS A 51 -12.35 23.06 -13.96
C LYS A 51 -11.37 23.38 -12.83
N ALA A 52 -11.69 23.02 -11.57
CA ALA A 52 -10.83 23.28 -10.43
C ALA A 52 -9.48 22.53 -10.51
N VAL A 53 -9.50 21.27 -11.01
CA VAL A 53 -8.29 20.48 -11.25
C VAL A 53 -7.44 21.10 -12.35
N SER A 54 -8.05 21.53 -13.46
CA SER A 54 -7.34 22.15 -14.58
C SER A 54 -6.71 23.49 -14.19
N GLU A 55 -7.42 24.32 -13.42
CA GLU A 55 -6.89 25.58 -12.87
C GLU A 55 -5.68 25.33 -11.95
N GLU A 56 -5.72 24.32 -11.07
CA GLU A 56 -4.60 23.97 -10.19
C GLU A 56 -3.39 23.41 -10.95
N LEU A 57 -3.62 22.60 -11.99
CA LEU A 57 -2.53 22.09 -12.86
C LEU A 57 -1.88 23.22 -13.67
N GLU A 58 -2.66 24.20 -14.17
CA GLU A 58 -2.11 25.41 -14.80
C GLU A 58 -1.29 26.24 -13.80
N ILE A 59 -1.77 26.43 -12.57
CA ILE A 59 -1.01 27.12 -11.50
C ILE A 59 0.31 26.38 -11.22
N THR A 60 0.27 25.05 -11.10
CA THR A 60 1.44 24.19 -10.84
C THR A 60 2.45 24.25 -11.99
N LYS A 61 1.99 24.25 -13.25
CA LYS A 61 2.82 24.48 -14.43
C LYS A 61 3.47 25.87 -14.42
N ASN A 62 2.68 26.91 -14.16
CA ASN A 62 3.16 28.30 -14.10
C ASN A 62 4.15 28.54 -12.95
N ALA A 63 4.08 27.75 -11.87
CA ALA A 63 5.06 27.72 -10.79
C ALA A 63 6.38 27.00 -11.17
N GLY A 64 6.46 26.37 -12.34
CA GLY A 64 7.63 25.61 -12.78
C GLY A 64 7.77 24.25 -12.08
N MET A 65 6.67 23.68 -11.59
CA MET A 65 6.64 22.40 -10.85
C MET A 65 6.20 21.20 -11.68
N MET A 66 5.93 21.39 -12.98
CA MET A 66 5.59 20.36 -13.96
C MET A 66 6.47 20.50 -15.22
N GLU A 67 6.67 19.41 -15.96
CA GLU A 67 7.43 19.42 -17.21
C GLU A 67 6.52 19.80 -18.40
N GLU A 68 7.06 20.42 -19.45
CA GLU A 68 6.26 20.80 -20.62
C GLU A 68 5.66 19.61 -21.38
N SER A 69 6.22 18.41 -21.17
CA SER A 69 5.78 17.13 -21.74
C SER A 69 4.66 16.43 -20.96
N ASP A 70 4.25 16.95 -19.80
CA ASP A 70 3.15 16.37 -19.04
C ASP A 70 1.83 16.51 -19.83
N GLU A 71 1.14 15.40 -20.10
CA GLU A 71 -0.18 15.38 -20.74
C GLU A 71 -1.25 15.88 -19.75
N ILE A 72 -1.29 17.20 -19.53
CA ILE A 72 -2.14 17.89 -18.55
C ILE A 72 -3.62 17.50 -18.72
N GLU A 73 -4.09 17.27 -19.94
CA GLU A 73 -5.47 16.85 -20.22
C GLU A 73 -5.76 15.41 -19.72
N GLU A 74 -4.82 14.47 -19.91
CA GLU A 74 -4.94 13.11 -19.38
C GLU A 74 -4.84 13.09 -17.85
N ILE A 75 -3.91 13.87 -17.29
CA ILE A 75 -3.71 14.02 -15.84
C ILE A 75 -4.94 14.66 -15.19
N SER A 76 -5.47 15.73 -15.78
CA SER A 76 -6.65 16.45 -15.29
C SER A 76 -7.88 15.54 -15.26
N SER A 77 -8.14 14.81 -16.35
CA SER A 77 -9.28 13.89 -16.42
C SER A 77 -9.20 12.77 -15.37
N ARG A 78 -8.02 12.14 -15.21
CA ARG A 78 -7.80 11.09 -14.19
C ARG A 78 -7.93 11.61 -12.75
N LEU A 79 -7.41 12.81 -12.46
CA LEU A 79 -7.54 13.43 -11.14
C LEU A 79 -8.99 13.82 -10.85
N THR A 80 -9.70 14.33 -11.86
CA THR A 80 -11.13 14.70 -11.79
C THR A 80 -11.98 13.50 -11.42
N ASP A 81 -11.84 12.38 -12.13
CA ASP A 81 -12.61 11.16 -11.85
C ASP A 81 -12.36 10.67 -10.42
N SER A 82 -11.08 10.56 -10.03
CA SER A 82 -10.67 10.15 -8.68
C SER A 82 -11.27 11.04 -7.58
N ILE A 83 -11.20 12.37 -7.73
CA ILE A 83 -11.75 13.33 -6.77
C ILE A 83 -13.28 13.27 -6.75
N PHE A 84 -13.93 13.11 -7.90
CA PHE A 84 -15.38 13.07 -8.02
C PHE A 84 -15.97 11.77 -7.45
N GLU A 85 -15.35 10.60 -7.67
CA GLU A 85 -15.67 9.33 -7.01
C GLU A 85 -15.61 9.49 -5.48
N TRP A 86 -14.54 10.09 -4.95
CA TRP A 86 -14.37 10.32 -3.52
C TRP A 86 -15.39 11.30 -2.93
N LEU A 87 -15.74 12.34 -3.68
CA LEU A 87 -16.77 13.32 -3.31
C LEU A 87 -18.17 12.69 -3.25
N GLN A 88 -18.52 11.84 -4.23
CA GLN A 88 -19.75 11.05 -4.18
C GLN A 88 -19.75 10.09 -2.98
N GLY A 89 -18.57 9.61 -2.58
CA GLY A 89 -18.36 8.88 -1.34
C GLY A 89 -19.10 7.55 -1.32
N ASP A 90 -19.19 6.89 -2.49
CA ASP A 90 -20.04 5.72 -2.68
C ASP A 90 -19.58 4.55 -1.79
N VAL A 91 -20.39 4.30 -0.76
CA VAL A 91 -20.17 3.24 0.22
C VAL A 91 -20.31 1.87 -0.42
N ALA A 92 -21.03 1.74 -1.54
CA ALA A 92 -21.10 0.50 -2.29
C ALA A 92 -19.75 0.19 -2.96
N GLU A 93 -19.19 1.16 -3.68
CA GLU A 93 -17.92 0.99 -4.37
C GLU A 93 -16.74 0.80 -3.39
N LEU A 94 -16.76 1.52 -2.25
CA LEU A 94 -15.74 1.35 -1.21
C LEU A 94 -15.86 -0.01 -0.50
N ARG A 95 -17.08 -0.58 -0.38
CA ARG A 95 -17.27 -1.97 0.04
C ARG A 95 -16.78 -2.97 -0.99
N GLU A 96 -17.08 -2.77 -2.26
CA GLU A 96 -16.66 -3.67 -3.35
C GLU A 96 -15.14 -3.71 -3.49
N LYS A 97 -14.47 -2.55 -3.45
CA LYS A 97 -13.00 -2.43 -3.42
C LYS A 97 -12.42 -3.15 -2.18
N MET A 98 -13.07 -3.09 -1.01
CA MET A 98 -12.67 -3.81 0.21
C MET A 98 -12.90 -5.33 0.15
N ASP A 99 -14.01 -5.80 -0.42
CA ASP A 99 -14.29 -7.23 -0.57
C ASP A 99 -13.39 -7.86 -1.64
N ALA A 100 -13.09 -7.15 -2.73
CA ALA A 100 -12.09 -7.55 -3.71
C ALA A 100 -10.67 -7.61 -3.09
N TYR A 101 -10.31 -6.67 -2.21
CA TYR A 101 -9.04 -6.71 -1.47
C TYR A 101 -8.97 -7.89 -0.51
N ARG A 102 -10.02 -8.14 0.28
CA ARG A 102 -10.13 -9.31 1.17
C ARG A 102 -10.00 -10.63 0.39
N LYS A 103 -10.66 -10.72 -0.76
CA LYS A 103 -10.59 -11.91 -1.63
C LYS A 103 -9.18 -12.14 -2.15
N LYS A 104 -8.49 -11.11 -2.67
CA LYS A 104 -7.08 -11.21 -3.09
C LYS A 104 -6.14 -11.58 -1.94
N LEU A 105 -6.37 -11.05 -0.73
CA LEU A 105 -5.58 -11.39 0.46
C LEU A 105 -5.80 -12.85 0.87
N GLN A 106 -7.04 -13.34 0.78
CA GLN A 106 -7.36 -14.75 1.06
C GLN A 106 -6.77 -15.68 -0.01
N GLU A 107 -6.89 -15.34 -1.29
CA GLU A 107 -6.25 -16.07 -2.40
C GLU A 107 -4.72 -16.09 -2.26
N ALA A 108 -4.11 -14.99 -1.79
CA ALA A 108 -2.67 -14.93 -1.51
C ALA A 108 -2.28 -15.82 -0.31
N MET A 109 -3.03 -15.80 0.80
CA MET A 109 -2.80 -16.70 1.94
C MET A 109 -3.02 -18.18 1.58
N GLU A 110 -4.00 -18.50 0.73
CA GLU A 110 -4.24 -19.86 0.24
C GLU A 110 -3.16 -20.31 -0.75
N ALA A 111 -2.64 -19.40 -1.58
CA ALA A 111 -1.49 -19.64 -2.45
C ALA A 111 -0.18 -19.79 -1.66
N GLU A 112 0.03 -19.05 -0.57
CA GLU A 112 1.13 -19.28 0.38
C GLU A 112 0.96 -20.64 1.07
N LYS A 113 -0.24 -20.97 1.57
CA LYS A 113 -0.52 -22.25 2.23
C LYS A 113 -0.28 -23.46 1.32
N ASN A 114 -0.53 -23.32 0.01
CA ASN A 114 -0.19 -24.32 -1.02
C ASN A 114 1.28 -24.24 -1.50
N ARG A 115 2.04 -23.22 -1.10
CA ARG A 115 3.49 -23.05 -1.36
C ARG A 115 4.37 -23.30 -0.13
N VAL A 116 3.78 -23.55 1.05
CA VAL A 116 4.46 -24.19 2.17
C VAL A 116 4.83 -25.59 1.72
N ILE A 117 6.04 -25.72 1.17
CA ILE A 117 6.77 -26.99 1.08
C ILE A 117 6.70 -27.63 2.47
N ASP A 118 6.50 -28.95 2.55
CA ASP A 118 6.53 -29.73 3.80
C ASP A 118 7.89 -29.60 4.50
N VAL A 119 8.09 -28.48 5.23
CA VAL A 119 9.20 -28.31 6.14
C VAL A 119 8.87 -29.15 7.36
N ALA A 120 9.37 -30.39 7.35
CA ALA A 120 9.15 -31.35 8.42
C ALA A 120 9.41 -30.70 9.79
N PRO A 121 8.59 -30.99 10.83
CA PRO A 121 8.74 -30.37 12.14
C PRO A 121 10.18 -30.48 12.65
N ALA A 122 10.68 -29.44 13.32
CA ALA A 122 12.09 -29.35 13.74
C ALA A 122 12.60 -30.54 14.59
N GLY A 123 11.72 -31.37 15.14
CA GLY A 123 12.06 -32.64 15.78
C GLY A 123 12.58 -33.73 14.83
N PHE A 124 12.23 -33.71 13.53
CA PHE A 124 12.61 -34.75 12.57
C PHE A 124 14.10 -34.67 12.18
N VAL A 125 14.63 -33.46 12.05
CA VAL A 125 16.07 -33.22 11.81
C VAL A 125 16.92 -33.74 12.97
N ASN A 126 16.43 -33.61 14.21
CA ASN A 126 17.12 -34.09 15.40
C ASN A 126 17.16 -35.63 15.52
N GLN A 127 16.24 -36.36 14.89
CA GLN A 127 16.28 -37.83 14.84
C GLN A 127 17.31 -38.33 13.82
N LEU A 128 17.38 -37.72 12.64
CA LEU A 128 18.39 -38.03 11.61
C LEU A 128 19.84 -37.74 12.07
N GLY A 129 20.01 -36.83 13.03
CA GLY A 129 21.32 -36.52 13.61
C GLY A 129 21.88 -37.54 14.61
N GLN A 130 21.04 -38.41 15.21
CA GLN A 130 21.47 -39.30 16.29
C GLN A 130 21.89 -40.72 15.86
N GLU A 131 21.55 -41.18 14.65
CA GLU A 131 21.90 -42.54 14.20
C GLU A 131 23.32 -42.72 13.64
N LYS A 132 24.13 -41.66 13.52
CA LYS A 132 25.56 -41.77 13.13
C LYS A 132 26.51 -41.92 14.33
N GLY A 133 26.02 -42.56 15.40
CA GLY A 133 26.66 -42.58 16.73
C GLY A 133 27.37 -43.85 17.18
N GLN A 134 27.43 -44.95 16.41
CA GLN A 134 28.23 -46.13 16.81
C GLN A 134 28.50 -47.16 15.68
N LYS A 135 29.78 -47.44 15.39
CA LYS A 135 30.31 -48.81 15.25
C LYS A 135 31.85 -48.84 15.32
N LYS A 136 32.39 -49.83 16.05
CA LYS A 136 33.82 -50.02 16.36
C LYS A 136 34.56 -50.81 15.26
N GLY A 137 35.87 -50.56 15.15
CA GLY A 137 36.89 -51.36 14.41
C GLY A 137 38.10 -50.46 14.08
N LYS A 138 39.33 -50.58 14.62
CA LYS A 138 40.21 -51.76 14.85
C LYS A 138 40.29 -52.61 13.57
N LEU A 139 41.42 -52.92 12.90
CA LEU A 139 42.89 -52.81 13.09
C LEU A 139 43.53 -52.68 11.65
N LEU A 140 44.84 -52.53 11.33
CA LEU A 140 46.15 -52.43 12.03
C LEU A 140 47.21 -51.88 11.02
N PHE A 141 48.42 -51.54 11.52
CA PHE A 141 49.69 -51.22 10.83
C PHE A 141 49.77 -49.88 10.06
#